data_AF-K0IN96-F1
#
_entry.id   AF-K0IN96-F1
#
_cell.length_a   1.000
_cell.length_b   1.000
_cell.length_c   1.000
_cell.angle_alpha   90.00
_cell.angle_beta   90.00
_cell.angle_gamma   90.00
#
_symmetry.space_group_name_H-M   'P 1'
#
loop_
_entity.id
_entity.type
_entity.pdbx_description
1 polymer ?
#
loop_
_entity_poly.entity_id
_entity_poly.type
_entity_poly.pdbx_seq_one_letter_code
_entity_poly.pdbx_strand_id
1 'polypeptide(L)'
;MHCKAFDQNITYSNQFLDVMPIEWDVLVTEMAMLGTIIYSAIFVENWIAKRKMHLKEKEDGRRTIEFVANDLKKKIRFIDDSVQYKDFKPFFTDMWDAIILGGKQTVLPFELFENLQHTYSWMKYYNNELEQREKGDGEAVVMEILGEVKGSIGQSLKLLKEAKL
;
A
#
# COMPACT_ATOMS: atom_id res chain seq x y z
N MET A 1 -101.14 12.93 -37.90
CA MET A 1 -101.09 12.21 -36.60
C MET A 1 -99.88 11.28 -36.65
N HIS A 2 -98.75 11.75 -36.13
CA HIS A 2 -98.19 11.40 -34.81
C HIS A 2 -97.57 10.00 -34.80
N CYS A 3 -96.23 9.92 -34.88
CA CYS A 3 -95.32 9.63 -33.75
C CYS A 3 -94.86 8.17 -33.82
N LYS A 4 -93.62 7.76 -33.54
CA LYS A 4 -92.36 8.42 -33.19
C LYS A 4 -91.29 7.34 -33.37
N ALA A 5 -90.09 7.77 -33.79
CA ALA A 5 -88.87 6.97 -33.76
C ALA A 5 -88.64 6.39 -32.35
N PHE A 6 -88.27 5.11 -32.29
CA PHE A 6 -87.83 4.46 -31.07
C PHE A 6 -86.30 4.59 -31.00
N ASP A 7 -85.85 5.70 -30.42
CA ASP A 7 -84.47 5.95 -30.02
C ASP A 7 -84.09 4.98 -28.90
N GLN A 8 -83.19 4.04 -29.18
CA GLN A 8 -82.44 3.33 -28.14
C GLN A 8 -81.13 4.06 -27.88
N ASN A 9 -81.20 5.20 -27.19
CA ASN A 9 -80.05 5.79 -26.54
C ASN A 9 -79.75 5.01 -25.26
N ILE A 10 -78.88 4.01 -25.37
CA ILE A 10 -78.22 3.42 -24.21
C ILE A 10 -77.13 4.40 -23.79
N THR A 11 -77.50 5.34 -22.92
CA THR A 11 -76.54 6.12 -22.14
C THR A 11 -75.77 5.18 -21.23
N TYR A 12 -74.56 4.80 -21.66
CA TYR A 12 -73.55 4.30 -20.74
C TYR A 12 -73.21 5.45 -19.79
N SER A 13 -73.71 5.35 -18.56
CA SER A 13 -73.21 6.13 -17.45
C SER A 13 -71.71 5.85 -17.33
N ASN A 14 -70.88 6.80 -17.78
CA ASN A 14 -69.48 6.88 -17.38
C ASN A 14 -69.49 7.13 -15.87
N GLN A 15 -69.58 6.04 -15.10
CA GLN A 15 -69.18 6.03 -13.71
C GLN A 15 -67.71 6.42 -13.71
N PHE A 16 -67.45 7.62 -13.19
CA PHE A 16 -66.15 8.13 -12.82
C PHE A 16 -65.33 7.03 -12.13
N LEU A 17 -64.45 6.38 -12.88
CA LEU A 17 -63.20 5.89 -12.31
C LEU A 17 -62.38 7.14 -12.08
N ASP A 18 -62.51 7.70 -10.89
CA ASP A 18 -61.61 8.71 -10.35
C ASP A 18 -60.24 8.03 -10.18
N VAL A 19 -59.52 7.88 -11.29
CA VAL A 19 -58.11 7.54 -11.28
C VAL A 19 -57.45 8.78 -10.70
N MET A 20 -57.13 8.75 -9.41
CA MET A 20 -56.28 9.77 -8.79
C MET A 20 -55.13 10.05 -9.78
N PRO A 21 -54.95 11.28 -10.28
CA PRO A 21 -53.86 11.57 -11.17
C PRO A 21 -52.59 11.29 -10.39
N ILE A 22 -51.95 10.15 -10.69
CA ILE A 22 -50.64 9.83 -10.13
C ILE A 22 -49.74 10.95 -10.63
N GLU A 23 -49.29 11.81 -9.72
CA GLU A 23 -48.33 12.87 -10.01
C GLU A 23 -46.96 12.22 -10.25
N TRP A 24 -46.81 11.60 -11.42
CA TRP A 24 -45.61 10.92 -11.86
C TRP A 24 -44.38 11.84 -11.78
N ASP A 25 -44.57 13.14 -11.97
CA ASP A 25 -43.52 14.15 -11.85
C ASP A 25 -42.97 14.23 -10.41
N VAL A 26 -43.83 14.13 -9.39
CA VAL A 26 -43.41 14.15 -7.98
C VAL A 26 -42.68 12.85 -7.64
N LEU A 27 -43.23 11.70 -8.05
CA LEU A 27 -42.62 10.39 -7.82
C LEU A 27 -41.23 10.27 -8.47
N VAL A 28 -41.09 10.73 -9.71
CA VAL A 28 -39.80 10.73 -10.44
C VAL A 28 -38.81 11.67 -9.78
N THR A 29 -39.27 12.85 -9.33
CA THR A 29 -38.41 13.82 -8.63
C THR A 29 -37.91 13.27 -7.30
N GLU A 30 -38.75 12.62 -6.51
CA GLU A 30 -38.37 12.00 -5.24
C GLU A 30 -37.38 10.85 -5.44
N MET A 31 -37.60 9.99 -6.44
CA MET A 31 -36.68 8.90 -6.78
C MET A 31 -35.32 9.43 -7.28
N ALA A 32 -35.31 10.51 -8.05
CA ALA A 32 -34.09 11.17 -8.50
C ALA A 32 -33.33 11.82 -7.32
N MET A 33 -34.04 12.44 -6.38
CA MET A 33 -33.45 12.97 -5.14
C MET A 33 -32.82 11.86 -4.30
N LEU A 34 -33.54 10.77 -4.08
CA LEU A 34 -33.03 9.60 -3.35
C LEU A 34 -31.80 9.00 -4.04
N GLY A 35 -31.83 8.85 -5.36
CA GLY A 35 -30.68 8.40 -6.14
C GLY A 35 -29.45 9.30 -5.97
N THR A 36 -29.66 10.62 -5.95
CA THR A 36 -28.58 11.61 -5.74
C THR A 36 -28.00 11.51 -4.34
N ILE A 37 -28.84 11.32 -3.32
CA ILE A 37 -28.40 11.15 -1.92
C ILE A 37 -27.56 9.88 -1.79
N ILE A 38 -28.01 8.76 -2.35
CA ILE A 38 -27.28 7.48 -2.29
C ILE A 38 -25.93 7.59 -3.02
N TYR A 39 -25.93 8.16 -4.24
CA TYR A 39 -24.71 8.33 -5.02
C TYR A 39 -23.69 9.24 -4.31
N SER A 40 -24.14 10.37 -3.77
CA SER A 40 -23.28 11.31 -3.04
C SER A 40 -22.70 10.70 -1.76
N ALA A 41 -23.49 9.90 -1.01
CA ALA A 41 -23.00 9.18 0.15
C ALA A 41 -21.87 8.21 -0.20
N ILE A 42 -22.06 7.38 -1.23
CA ILE A 42 -21.01 6.43 -1.71
C ILE A 42 -19.77 7.19 -2.20
N PHE A 43 -19.97 8.30 -2.91
CA PHE A 43 -18.87 9.12 -3.42
C PHE A 43 -18.01 9.69 -2.27
N VAL A 44 -18.64 10.24 -1.24
CA VAL A 44 -17.95 10.80 -0.07
C VAL A 44 -17.21 9.71 0.71
N GLU A 45 -17.83 8.55 0.91
CA GLU A 45 -17.19 7.42 1.59
C GLU A 45 -15.92 6.97 0.86
N ASN A 46 -16.01 6.78 -0.46
CA ASN A 46 -14.87 6.42 -1.30
C ASN A 46 -13.77 7.48 -1.26
N TRP A 47 -14.12 8.77 -1.26
CA TRP A 47 -13.14 9.85 -1.17
C TRP A 47 -12.39 9.86 0.17
N ILE A 48 -13.13 9.69 1.28
CA ILE A 48 -12.54 9.60 2.62
C ILE A 48 -11.67 8.35 2.73
N ALA A 49 -12.12 7.21 2.21
CA ALA A 49 -11.37 5.96 2.21
C ALA A 49 -10.03 6.12 1.47
N LYS A 50 -10.04 6.67 0.26
CA LYS A 50 -8.81 6.96 -0.52
C LYS A 50 -7.86 7.87 0.25
N ARG A 51 -8.37 8.95 0.87
CA ARG A 51 -7.54 9.86 1.67
C ARG A 51 -6.91 9.14 2.88
N LYS A 52 -7.67 8.29 3.56
CA LYS A 52 -7.15 7.48 4.68
C LYS A 52 -6.09 6.47 4.23
N MET A 53 -6.27 5.84 3.07
CA MET A 53 -5.29 4.91 2.50
C MET A 53 -3.96 5.62 2.24
N HIS A 54 -3.97 6.79 1.57
CA HIS A 54 -2.76 7.56 1.32
C HIS A 54 -2.05 8.04 2.59
N LEU A 55 -2.80 8.38 3.65
CA LEU A 55 -2.20 8.74 4.93
C LEU A 55 -1.54 7.53 5.60
N LYS A 56 -2.20 6.36 5.59
CA LYS A 56 -1.64 5.12 6.13
C LYS A 56 -0.38 4.68 5.36
N GLU A 57 -0.40 4.74 4.04
CA GLU A 57 0.78 4.42 3.20
C GLU A 57 1.98 5.30 3.55
N LYS A 58 1.77 6.61 3.77
CA LYS A 58 2.84 7.52 4.20
C LYS A 58 3.38 7.17 5.59
N GLU A 59 2.51 6.86 6.54
CA GLU A 59 2.92 6.46 7.89
C GLU A 59 3.69 5.14 7.89
N ASP A 60 3.19 4.15 7.14
CA ASP A 60 3.82 2.84 7.00
C ASP A 60 5.16 2.93 6.27
N GLY A 61 5.27 3.81 5.26
CA GLY A 61 6.53 4.14 4.60
C GLY A 61 7.55 4.72 5.58
N ARG A 62 7.16 5.73 6.36
CA ARG A 62 8.04 6.34 7.37
C ARG A 62 8.51 5.33 8.41
N ARG A 63 7.61 4.47 8.90
CA ARG A 63 7.95 3.40 9.86
C ARG A 63 8.91 2.39 9.24
N THR A 64 8.71 2.02 7.98
CA THR A 64 9.59 1.08 7.27
C THR A 64 10.98 1.68 7.07
N ILE A 65 11.08 2.94 6.65
CA ILE A 65 12.34 3.69 6.54
C ILE A 65 13.07 3.75 7.89
N GLU A 66 12.36 4.09 8.97
CA GLU A 66 12.96 4.15 10.31
C GLU A 66 13.45 2.79 10.80
N PHE A 67 12.65 1.75 10.56
CA PHE A 67 13.00 0.37 10.92
C PHE A 67 14.26 -0.10 10.18
N VAL A 68 14.33 0.10 8.86
CA VAL A 68 15.51 -0.22 8.06
C VAL A 68 16.72 0.59 8.50
N ALA A 69 16.56 1.90 8.75
CA ALA A 69 17.66 2.73 9.23
C ALA A 69 18.22 2.25 10.58
N ASN A 70 17.35 1.80 11.49
CA ASN A 70 17.77 1.26 12.77
C ASN A 70 18.46 -0.09 12.64
N ASP A 71 18.01 -0.96 11.73
CA ASP A 71 18.70 -2.22 11.45
C ASP A 71 20.09 -1.98 10.86
N LEU A 72 20.20 -1.16 9.81
CA LEU A 72 21.48 -0.81 9.20
C LEU A 72 22.48 -0.24 10.21
N LYS A 73 22.03 0.60 11.15
CA LYS A 73 22.88 1.10 12.25
C LYS A 73 23.34 -0.02 13.19
N LYS A 74 22.49 -1.00 13.49
CA LYS A 74 22.89 -2.19 14.27
C LYS A 74 23.92 -3.02 13.50
N LYS A 75 23.77 -3.16 12.18
CA LYS A 75 24.75 -3.87 11.32
C LYS A 75 26.10 -3.16 11.29
N ILE A 76 26.13 -1.82 11.23
CA ILE A 76 27.40 -1.07 11.36
C ILE A 76 28.07 -1.36 12.69
N ARG A 77 27.32 -1.29 13.80
CA ARG A 77 27.88 -1.58 15.12
C ARG A 77 28.42 -3.01 15.20
N PHE A 78 27.68 -3.96 14.64
CA PHE A 78 28.13 -5.34 14.55
C PHE A 78 29.43 -5.49 13.76
N ILE A 79 29.59 -4.76 12.63
CA ILE A 79 30.85 -4.74 11.87
C ILE A 79 31.98 -4.19 12.74
N ASP A 80 31.75 -3.07 13.42
CA ASP A 80 32.77 -2.44 14.28
C ASP A 80 33.18 -3.38 15.43
N ASP A 81 32.22 -4.07 16.06
CA ASP A 81 32.47 -5.08 17.10
C ASP A 81 33.24 -6.28 16.54
N SER A 82 32.84 -6.82 15.37
CA SER A 82 33.52 -7.94 14.73
C SER A 82 34.96 -7.60 14.35
N VAL A 83 35.22 -6.37 13.88
CA VAL A 83 36.58 -5.90 13.60
C VAL A 83 37.40 -5.73 14.89
N GLN A 84 36.81 -5.20 15.96
CA GLN A 84 37.51 -4.97 17.22
C GLN A 84 37.91 -6.27 17.92
N TYR A 85 37.00 -7.24 17.99
CA TYR A 85 37.20 -8.49 18.71
C TYR A 85 37.68 -9.65 17.82
N LYS A 86 37.81 -9.42 16.50
CA LYS A 86 38.10 -10.45 15.49
C LYS A 86 37.14 -11.65 15.55
N ASP A 87 35.92 -11.39 15.99
CA ASP A 87 34.84 -12.37 16.10
C ASP A 87 33.90 -12.20 14.92
N PHE A 88 34.22 -12.89 13.83
CA PHE A 88 33.49 -12.83 12.58
C PHE A 88 32.30 -13.79 12.65
N LYS A 89 31.10 -13.22 12.77
CA LYS A 89 29.82 -13.94 12.77
C LYS A 89 29.03 -13.62 11.52
N PRO A 90 28.10 -14.51 11.10
CA PRO A 90 27.24 -14.24 9.97
C PRO A 90 26.24 -13.10 10.27
N PHE A 91 25.92 -12.31 9.26
CA PHE A 91 24.85 -11.33 9.30
C PHE A 91 23.49 -12.01 9.25
N PHE A 92 22.58 -11.57 10.12
CA PHE A 92 21.16 -11.87 9.97
C PHE A 92 20.56 -11.05 8.83
N THR A 93 20.07 -11.71 7.77
CA THR A 93 19.45 -11.07 6.59
C THR A 93 17.93 -11.23 6.53
N ASP A 94 17.34 -12.04 7.41
CA ASP A 94 15.92 -12.41 7.41
C ASP A 94 14.96 -11.22 7.44
N MET A 95 15.41 -10.09 8.02
CA MET A 95 14.62 -8.87 8.07
C MET A 95 14.32 -8.30 6.68
N TRP A 96 15.31 -8.35 5.76
CA TRP A 96 15.10 -7.88 4.40
C TRP A 96 14.18 -8.80 3.61
N ASP A 97 14.36 -10.11 3.79
CA ASP A 97 13.49 -11.11 3.18
C ASP A 97 12.04 -10.92 3.69
N ALA A 98 11.84 -10.59 4.97
CA ALA A 98 10.52 -10.25 5.52
C ALA A 98 9.92 -8.95 4.94
N ILE A 99 10.74 -7.93 4.63
CA ILE A 99 10.28 -6.70 3.96
C ILE A 99 9.79 -7.01 2.55
N ILE A 100 10.54 -7.83 1.81
CA ILE A 100 10.19 -8.26 0.45
C ILE A 100 8.91 -9.12 0.47
N LEU A 101 8.87 -10.13 1.34
CA LEU A 101 7.71 -11.04 1.46
C LEU A 101 6.45 -10.31 1.95
N GLY A 102 6.63 -9.28 2.79
CA GLY A 102 5.54 -8.43 3.26
C GLY A 102 5.04 -7.42 2.21
N GLY A 103 5.63 -7.36 1.01
CA GLY A 103 5.25 -6.40 -0.03
C GLY A 103 5.60 -4.95 0.29
N LYS A 104 6.34 -4.71 1.39
CA LYS A 104 6.61 -3.36 1.92
C LYS A 104 7.70 -2.62 1.14
N GLN A 105 8.39 -3.32 0.23
CA GLN A 105 9.32 -2.71 -0.74
C GLN A 105 8.63 -1.69 -1.65
N THR A 106 7.33 -1.86 -1.93
CA THR A 106 6.56 -0.94 -2.78
C THR A 106 6.40 0.46 -2.18
N VAL A 107 6.61 0.58 -0.87
CA VAL A 107 6.51 1.84 -0.14
C VAL A 107 7.83 2.60 -0.12
N LEU A 108 8.94 1.96 -0.53
CA LEU A 108 10.27 2.57 -0.58
C LEU A 108 10.53 3.15 -1.98
N PRO A 109 11.22 4.31 -2.08
CA PRO A 109 11.75 4.78 -3.36
C PRO A 109 12.62 3.73 -4.03
N PHE A 110 12.55 3.65 -5.36
CA PHE A 110 13.24 2.62 -6.14
C PHE A 110 14.76 2.62 -5.90
N GLU A 111 15.40 3.80 -5.92
CA GLU A 111 16.85 3.94 -5.69
C GLU A 111 17.27 3.42 -4.31
N LEU A 112 16.43 3.67 -3.30
CA LEU A 112 16.67 3.16 -1.95
C LEU A 112 16.53 1.64 -1.91
N PHE A 113 15.50 1.10 -2.57
CA PHE A 113 15.28 -0.33 -2.66
C PHE A 113 16.46 -1.05 -3.34
N GLU A 114 16.94 -0.54 -4.48
CA GLU A 114 18.07 -1.11 -5.22
C GLU A 114 19.35 -1.11 -4.37
N ASN A 115 19.64 0.00 -3.69
CA ASN A 115 20.83 0.08 -2.84
C ASN A 115 20.74 -0.84 -1.60
N LEU A 116 19.56 -0.97 -1.00
CA LEU A 116 19.34 -1.93 0.07
C LEU A 116 19.55 -3.35 -0.44
N GLN A 117 18.98 -3.72 -1.58
CA GLN A 117 19.18 -5.03 -2.19
C GLN A 117 20.66 -5.32 -2.44
N HIS A 118 21.41 -4.35 -2.93
CA HIS A 118 22.86 -4.46 -3.10
C HIS A 118 23.58 -4.66 -1.75
N THR A 119 23.22 -3.88 -0.72
CA THR A 119 23.75 -4.01 0.65
C THR A 119 23.51 -5.41 1.23
N TYR A 120 22.30 -5.95 1.13
CA TYR A 120 21.98 -7.29 1.63
C TYR A 120 22.63 -8.39 0.80
N SER A 121 22.82 -8.19 -0.50
CA SER A 121 23.58 -9.13 -1.35
C SER A 121 25.03 -9.25 -0.87
N TRP A 122 25.68 -8.13 -0.53
CA TRP A 122 27.02 -8.15 0.06
C TRP A 122 27.07 -8.87 1.42
N MET A 123 26.04 -8.72 2.26
CA MET A 123 25.95 -9.45 3.53
C MET A 123 25.79 -10.97 3.31
N LYS A 124 24.98 -11.38 2.33
CA LYS A 124 24.85 -12.81 1.96
C LYS A 124 26.16 -13.37 1.39
N TYR A 125 26.85 -12.59 0.56
CA TYR A 125 28.16 -12.96 0.04
C TYR A 125 29.18 -13.14 1.18
N TYR A 126 29.24 -12.20 2.12
CA TYR A 126 30.05 -12.34 3.34
C TYR A 126 29.73 -13.62 4.12
N ASN A 127 28.45 -13.94 4.34
CA ASN A 127 28.06 -15.15 5.07
C ASN A 127 28.57 -16.42 4.38
N ASN A 128 28.43 -16.49 3.05
CA ASN A 128 28.91 -17.62 2.27
C ASN A 128 30.44 -17.76 2.34
N GLU A 129 31.18 -16.66 2.25
CA GLU A 129 32.65 -16.67 2.38
C GLU A 129 33.08 -17.07 3.80
N LEU A 130 32.32 -16.65 4.83
CA LEU A 130 32.56 -17.06 6.22
C LEU A 130 32.40 -18.57 6.40
N GLU A 131 31.29 -19.14 5.89
CA GLU A 131 31.00 -20.59 5.97
C GLU A 131 32.03 -21.42 5.20
N GLN A 132 32.45 -20.97 4.02
CA GLN A 132 33.45 -21.68 3.22
C GLN A 132 34.85 -21.66 3.86
N ARG A 133 35.13 -20.68 4.74
CA ARG A 133 36.47 -20.40 5.28
C ARG A 133 36.64 -20.72 6.76
N GLU A 134 35.75 -21.51 7.38
CA GLU A 134 35.89 -22.02 8.76
C GLU A 134 37.25 -22.71 9.06
N LYS A 135 38.10 -22.95 8.05
CA LYS A 135 39.43 -23.60 8.15
C LYS A 135 40.66 -22.71 7.95
N GLY A 136 40.55 -21.38 8.12
CA GLY A 136 41.66 -20.61 8.69
C GLY A 136 42.66 -19.90 7.76
N ASP A 137 42.29 -19.51 6.54
CA ASP A 137 43.17 -18.64 5.73
C ASP A 137 42.39 -17.65 4.83
N GLY A 138 41.88 -16.57 5.43
CA GLY A 138 41.06 -15.60 4.70
C GLY A 138 40.69 -14.31 5.42
N GLU A 139 41.29 -13.98 6.57
CA GLU A 139 40.94 -12.79 7.37
C GLU A 139 41.00 -11.49 6.54
N ALA A 140 42.01 -11.35 5.67
CA ALA A 140 42.14 -10.17 4.80
C ALA A 140 40.96 -10.00 3.84
N VAL A 141 40.47 -11.10 3.26
CA VAL A 141 39.32 -11.10 2.33
C VAL A 141 38.02 -10.80 3.09
N VAL A 142 37.84 -11.40 4.27
CA VAL A 142 36.68 -11.13 5.14
C VAL A 142 36.64 -9.66 5.54
N MET A 143 37.80 -9.07 5.88
CA MET A 143 37.93 -7.66 6.22
C MET A 143 37.64 -6.73 5.02
N GLU A 144 38.09 -7.10 3.83
CA GLU A 144 37.77 -6.38 2.58
C GLU A 144 36.26 -6.36 2.34
N ILE A 145 35.60 -7.53 2.42
CA ILE A 145 34.16 -7.64 2.23
C ILE A 145 33.40 -6.84 3.29
N LEU A 146 33.83 -6.86 4.56
CA LEU A 146 33.24 -6.03 5.61
C LEU A 146 33.38 -4.54 5.33
N GLY A 147 34.49 -4.12 4.71
CA GLY A 147 34.69 -2.76 4.21
C GLY A 147 33.65 -2.38 3.16
N GLU A 148 33.42 -3.24 2.17
CA GLU A 148 32.41 -3.06 1.13
C GLU A 148 31.00 -3.01 1.71
N VAL A 149 30.66 -3.94 2.62
CA VAL A 149 29.38 -3.95 3.33
C VAL A 149 29.20 -2.63 4.08
N LYS A 150 30.21 -2.17 4.83
CA LYS A 150 30.14 -0.91 5.59
C LYS A 150 29.95 0.30 4.67
N GLY A 151 30.65 0.34 3.54
CA GLY A 151 30.49 1.37 2.51
C GLY A 151 29.08 1.41 1.93
N SER A 152 28.56 0.22 1.55
CA SER A 152 27.21 0.04 1.00
C SER A 152 26.12 0.44 2.01
N ILE A 153 26.26 0.06 3.29
CA ILE A 153 25.36 0.53 4.35
C ILE A 153 25.41 2.05 4.49
N GLY A 154 26.61 2.66 4.43
CA GLY A 154 26.78 4.11 4.50
C GLY A 154 26.01 4.85 3.40
N GLN A 155 26.06 4.33 2.16
CA GLN A 155 25.28 4.86 1.04
C GLN A 155 23.78 4.69 1.26
N SER A 156 23.34 3.51 1.70
CA SER A 156 21.93 3.24 1.99
C SER A 156 21.39 4.17 3.10
N LEU A 157 22.18 4.44 4.14
CA LEU A 157 21.83 5.38 5.20
C LEU A 157 21.77 6.84 4.72
N LYS A 158 22.58 7.20 3.72
CA LYS A 158 22.51 8.53 3.09
C LYS A 158 21.21 8.68 2.31
N LEU A 159 20.89 7.71 1.44
CA LEU A 159 19.63 7.69 0.70
C LEU A 159 18.41 7.67 1.64
N LEU A 160 18.47 6.95 2.77
CA LEU A 160 17.40 6.95 3.78
C LEU A 160 17.19 8.34 4.42
N LYS A 161 18.24 9.14 4.58
CA LYS A 161 18.13 10.52 5.09
C LYS A 161 17.51 11.45 4.06
N GLU A 162 17.86 11.28 2.79
CA GLU A 162 17.33 12.05 1.66
C GLU A 162 15.87 11.67 1.36
N ALA A 163 15.52 10.40 1.52
CA ALA A 163 14.17 9.87 1.39
C ALA A 163 13.24 10.19 2.58
N LYS A 164 13.69 10.95 3.58
CA LYS A 164 12.82 11.46 4.64
C LYS A 164 11.80 12.42 4.04
N LEU A 165 10.64 11.86 3.68
CA LEU A 165 9.38 12.57 3.39
C LEU A 165 8.92 13.43 4.56
#